data_AF-A0A921SUV4-F1
#
_entry.id   AF-A0A921SUV4-F1
#
_cell.length_a   1.000
_cell.length_b   1.000
_cell.length_c   1.000
_cell.angle_alpha   90.00
_cell.angle_beta   90.00
_cell.angle_gamma   90.00
#
_symmetry.space_group_name_H-M   'P 1'
#
loop_
_entity.id
_entity.type
_entity.pdbx_description
1 polymer ?
#
loop_
_entity_poly.entity_id
_entity_poly.type
_entity_poly.pdbx_seq_one_letter_code
_entity_poly.pdbx_strand_id
1 'polypeptide(L)'
;MKKLVYLIIALFVLAACSHDPDYVIGEKDMVDLLVDVHKAEAVIESNYNQYSSKADKKKLREAVFLKHGITQEQFDTNLVWYGHHIEDYMKIYEQVVERLKAENEEAKKLLAEDNSQTMSQPGDSVDVWKQRRAHVFDTRQASNLLTFDIAPDENFRTRDYFELRFKVLLLPKLSVKPQVYLAARHINHDIVYNQLDIDREGWHSLPLQTDSAMALSRINGYIVLPMQPVSGTMYVDSLTLIRRHYNDRIPTVEHQKSLPSRPKSTRELRLNKKY
;
A
#
# COMPACT_ATOMS: atom_id res chain seq x y z
N MET A 1 11.27 9.42 68.10
CA MET A 1 12.25 8.48 67.49
C MET A 1 11.60 7.55 66.46
N LYS A 2 10.52 6.81 66.76
CA LYS A 2 9.86 5.90 65.79
C LYS A 2 9.40 6.58 64.49
N LYS A 3 8.85 7.81 64.55
CA LYS A 3 8.45 8.59 63.36
C LYS A 3 9.61 8.99 62.44
N LEU A 4 10.80 9.21 62.99
CA LEU A 4 12.00 9.54 62.21
C LEU A 4 12.53 8.30 61.47
N VAL A 5 12.43 7.13 62.11
CA VAL A 5 12.80 5.84 61.51
C VAL A 5 11.87 5.51 60.33
N TYR A 6 10.55 5.74 60.46
CA TYR A 6 9.62 5.56 59.33
C TYR A 6 9.88 6.55 58.18
N LEU A 7 10.28 7.79 58.48
CA LEU A 7 10.62 8.79 57.46
C LEU A 7 11.90 8.41 56.70
N ILE A 8 12.92 7.89 57.40
CA ILE A 8 14.18 7.43 56.80
C ILE A 8 13.95 6.17 55.96
N ILE A 9 13.13 5.22 56.44
CA ILE A 9 12.77 4.02 55.67
C ILE A 9 11.96 4.40 54.42
N ALA A 10 11.02 5.34 54.52
CA ALA A 10 10.29 5.86 53.36
C ALA A 10 11.20 6.58 52.36
N LEU A 11 12.25 7.27 52.82
CA LEU A 11 13.27 7.90 51.99
C LEU A 11 14.15 6.86 51.26
N PHE A 12 14.44 5.71 51.90
CA PHE A 12 15.22 4.63 51.30
C PHE A 12 14.43 3.80 50.27
N VAL A 13 13.10 3.68 50.40
CA VAL A 13 12.24 2.98 49.42
C VAL A 13 12.12 3.76 48.10
N LEU A 14 12.32 5.08 48.12
CA LEU A 14 12.37 5.93 46.92
C LEU A 14 13.75 5.93 46.23
N ALA A 15 14.75 5.28 46.82
CA ALA A 15 16.12 5.18 46.28
C ALA A 15 16.41 3.81 45.64
N ALA A 16 15.38 3.10 45.16
CA ALA A 16 15.55 1.99 44.23
C ALA A 16 15.88 2.54 42.83
N CYS A 17 17.00 3.23 42.72
CA CYS A 17 17.57 3.58 41.42
C CYS A 17 18.15 2.30 40.83
N SER A 18 17.54 1.77 39.77
CA SER A 18 18.26 0.91 38.83
C SER A 18 19.38 1.75 38.22
N HIS A 19 20.60 1.56 38.71
CA HIS A 19 21.77 2.26 38.20
C HIS A 19 22.31 1.45 37.02
N ASP A 20 21.70 1.65 35.86
CA ASP A 20 22.26 1.14 34.62
C ASP A 20 23.59 1.84 34.35
N PRO A 21 24.59 1.15 33.80
CA PRO A 21 25.86 1.77 33.45
C PRO A 21 25.66 2.95 32.49
N ASP A 22 26.45 4.02 32.62
CA ASP A 22 26.33 5.25 31.81
C ASP A 22 26.43 5.04 30.29
N TYR A 23 26.96 3.90 29.83
CA TYR A 23 27.06 3.56 28.42
C TYR A 23 25.78 2.93 27.83
N VAL A 24 24.81 2.60 28.68
CA VAL A 24 23.54 1.98 28.28
C VAL A 24 22.57 3.05 27.81
N ILE A 25 22.08 2.88 26.59
CA ILE A 25 21.02 3.67 25.99
C ILE A 25 19.74 3.35 26.76
N GLY A 26 19.16 4.35 27.40
CA GLY A 26 17.93 4.22 28.17
C GLY A 26 16.75 3.74 27.32
N GLU A 27 15.75 3.15 27.98
CA GLU A 27 14.59 2.50 27.36
C GLU A 27 13.94 3.34 26.24
N LYS A 28 13.60 4.60 26.54
CA LYS A 28 12.95 5.51 25.59
C LYS A 28 13.80 5.77 24.34
N ASP A 29 15.10 6.00 24.53
CA ASP A 29 16.01 6.30 23.42
C ASP A 29 16.29 5.05 22.59
N MET A 30 16.29 3.86 23.22
CA MET A 30 16.37 2.58 22.52
C MET A 30 15.11 2.31 21.69
N VAL A 31 13.91 2.62 22.21
CA VAL A 31 12.66 2.56 21.43
C VAL A 31 12.73 3.49 20.22
N ASP A 32 13.11 4.75 20.41
CA ASP A 32 13.26 5.74 19.34
C ASP A 32 14.25 5.26 18.26
N LEU A 33 15.39 4.70 18.68
CA LEU A 33 16.40 4.13 17.81
C LEU A 33 15.88 2.94 17.01
N LEU A 34 15.31 1.93 17.68
CA LEU A 34 14.86 0.70 17.03
C LEU A 34 13.72 0.93 16.04
N VAL A 35 12.82 1.88 16.34
CA VAL A 35 11.78 2.31 15.38
C VAL A 35 12.42 2.80 14.08
N ASP A 36 13.44 3.67 14.16
CA ASP A 36 14.13 4.18 12.97
C ASP A 36 14.99 3.13 12.27
N VAL A 37 15.62 2.22 13.02
CA VAL A 37 16.35 1.07 12.47
C VAL A 37 15.41 0.19 11.64
N HIS A 38 14.25 -0.19 12.18
CA HIS A 38 13.28 -1.01 11.46
C HIS A 38 12.69 -0.30 10.24
N LYS A 39 12.44 1.01 10.32
CA LYS A 39 12.04 1.81 9.14
C LYS A 39 13.13 1.81 8.07
N ALA A 40 14.39 1.98 8.45
CA ALA A 40 15.51 1.94 7.51
C ALA A 40 15.68 0.57 6.86
N GLU A 41 15.55 -0.53 7.62
CA GLU A 41 15.55 -1.88 7.04
C GLU A 41 14.37 -2.06 6.08
N ALA A 42 13.16 -1.63 6.43
CA ALA A 42 12.02 -1.67 5.53
C ALA A 42 12.26 -0.89 4.23
N VAL A 43 12.95 0.26 4.30
CA VAL A 43 13.38 1.03 3.13
C VAL A 43 14.41 0.26 2.30
N ILE A 44 15.43 -0.34 2.93
CA ILE A 44 16.45 -1.15 2.24
C ILE A 44 15.80 -2.32 1.50
N GLU A 45 14.91 -3.04 2.17
CA GLU A 45 14.22 -4.20 1.62
C GLU A 45 13.28 -3.81 0.48
N SER A 46 12.50 -2.73 0.65
CA SER A 46 11.57 -2.24 -0.37
C SER A 46 12.29 -1.61 -1.57
N ASN A 47 13.55 -1.19 -1.42
CA ASN A 47 14.34 -0.51 -2.45
C ASN A 47 15.65 -1.26 -2.76
N TYR A 48 15.59 -2.59 -2.87
CA TYR A 48 16.77 -3.45 -3.04
C TYR A 48 17.70 -3.02 -4.19
N ASN A 49 17.18 -2.48 -5.29
CA ASN A 49 18.02 -2.03 -6.42
C ASN A 49 18.90 -0.81 -6.04
N GLN A 50 18.39 0.10 -5.22
CA GLN A 50 19.13 1.26 -4.71
C GLN A 50 20.08 0.88 -3.57
N TYR A 51 19.73 -0.12 -2.78
CA TYR A 51 20.53 -0.64 -1.67
C TYR A 51 21.04 -2.06 -1.94
N SER A 52 21.50 -2.32 -3.16
CA SER A 52 21.88 -3.68 -3.60
C SER A 52 23.24 -4.10 -3.04
N SER A 53 24.12 -3.14 -2.81
CA SER A 53 25.46 -3.37 -2.24
C SER A 53 25.44 -3.34 -0.71
N LYS A 54 26.37 -4.08 -0.08
CA LYS A 54 26.59 -3.98 1.37
C LYS A 54 26.95 -2.56 1.81
N ALA A 55 27.66 -1.81 0.96
CA ALA A 55 28.08 -0.45 1.25
C ALA A 55 26.89 0.52 1.33
N ASP A 56 25.91 0.40 0.44
CA ASP A 56 24.76 1.31 0.43
C ASP A 56 23.79 1.00 1.57
N LYS A 57 23.61 -0.30 1.91
CA LYS A 57 22.90 -0.71 3.13
C LYS A 57 23.56 -0.14 4.39
N LYS A 58 24.90 -0.21 4.46
CA LYS A 58 25.67 0.32 5.59
C LYS A 58 25.48 1.83 5.75
N LYS A 59 25.54 2.60 4.66
CA LYS A 59 25.33 4.06 4.69
C LYS A 59 23.98 4.45 5.31
N LEU A 60 22.90 3.75 4.97
CA LEU A 60 21.59 4.08 5.54
C LEU A 60 21.52 3.75 7.04
N ARG A 61 22.08 2.61 7.46
CA ARG A 61 22.19 2.25 8.88
C ARG A 61 23.03 3.26 9.67
N GLU A 62 24.18 3.65 9.11
CA GLU A 62 25.03 4.68 9.69
C GLU A 62 24.31 6.03 9.81
N ALA A 63 23.46 6.40 8.84
CA ALA A 63 22.64 7.61 8.92
C ALA A 63 21.61 7.55 10.06
N VAL A 64 21.02 6.38 10.33
CA VAL A 64 20.15 6.18 11.50
C VAL A 64 20.94 6.34 12.79
N PHE A 65 22.09 5.68 12.92
CA PHE A 65 22.92 5.79 14.13
C PHE A 65 23.38 7.24 14.38
N LEU A 66 23.77 7.95 13.31
CA LEU A 66 24.13 9.36 13.38
C LEU A 66 22.97 10.24 13.88
N LYS A 67 21.73 9.98 13.44
CA LYS A 67 20.53 10.69 13.91
C LYS A 67 20.33 10.55 15.42
N HIS A 68 20.65 9.38 15.95
CA HIS A 68 20.55 9.06 17.39
C HIS A 68 21.82 9.37 18.18
N GLY A 69 22.86 9.92 17.54
CA GLY A 69 24.10 10.30 18.20
C GLY A 69 24.94 9.13 18.70
N ILE A 70 24.78 7.94 18.11
CA ILE A 70 25.50 6.72 18.50
C ILE A 70 26.32 6.15 17.34
N THR A 71 27.26 5.26 17.65
CA THR A 71 27.96 4.43 16.67
C THR A 71 27.38 3.02 16.60
N GLN A 72 27.72 2.27 15.55
CA GLN A 72 27.32 0.86 15.45
C GLN A 72 27.90 0.04 16.62
N GLU A 73 29.13 0.32 17.05
CA GLU A 73 29.78 -0.38 18.15
C GLU A 73 29.08 -0.13 19.49
N GLN A 74 28.57 1.09 19.70
CA GLN A 74 27.77 1.43 20.88
C GLN A 74 26.43 0.71 20.86
N PHE A 75 25.78 0.63 19.69
CA PHE A 75 24.56 -0.16 19.52
C PHE A 75 24.80 -1.64 19.81
N ASP A 76 25.83 -2.24 19.23
CA ASP A 76 26.18 -3.65 19.43
C ASP A 76 26.49 -3.94 20.92
N THR A 77 27.21 -3.03 21.60
CA THR A 77 27.49 -3.12 23.04
C THR A 77 26.20 -3.08 23.86
N ASN A 78 25.25 -2.21 23.48
CA ASN A 78 23.95 -2.11 24.12
C ASN A 78 23.11 -3.38 23.92
N LEU A 79 23.12 -3.98 22.73
CA LEU A 79 22.44 -5.26 22.48
C LEU A 79 22.99 -6.39 23.37
N VAL A 80 24.29 -6.42 23.63
CA VAL A 80 24.87 -7.38 24.59
C VAL A 80 24.33 -7.16 25.99
N TRP A 81 24.29 -5.91 26.45
CA TRP A 81 23.74 -5.58 27.77
C TRP A 81 22.26 -5.94 27.89
N TYR A 82 21.44 -5.57 26.91
CA TYR A 82 20.01 -5.92 26.85
C TYR A 82 19.78 -7.42 26.67
N GLY A 83 20.72 -8.16 26.07
CA GLY A 83 20.69 -9.63 26.05
C GLY A 83 20.76 -10.25 27.45
N HIS A 84 21.41 -9.58 28.41
CA HIS A 84 21.40 -9.96 29.82
C HIS A 84 20.22 -9.38 30.61
N HIS A 85 19.51 -8.39 30.05
CA HIS A 85 18.34 -7.71 30.63
C HIS A 85 17.11 -7.92 29.73
N ILE A 86 16.83 -9.18 29.40
CA ILE A 86 15.89 -9.54 28.35
C ILE A 86 14.45 -9.09 28.64
N GLU A 87 14.05 -9.02 29.91
CA GLU A 87 12.73 -8.53 30.30
C GLU A 87 12.53 -7.05 29.93
N ASP A 88 13.57 -6.23 30.10
CA ASP A 88 13.52 -4.82 29.72
C ASP A 88 13.57 -4.66 28.20
N TYR A 89 14.39 -5.48 27.52
CA TYR A 89 14.40 -5.51 26.06
C TYR A 89 13.05 -5.92 25.46
N MET A 90 12.31 -6.84 26.10
CA MET A 90 10.96 -7.21 25.68
C MET A 90 9.97 -6.04 25.80
N LYS A 91 10.02 -5.27 26.89
CA LYS A 91 9.18 -4.05 27.06
C LYS A 91 9.48 -3.01 25.99
N ILE A 92 10.77 -2.78 25.70
CA ILE A 92 11.21 -1.91 24.60
C ILE A 92 10.59 -2.37 23.29
N TYR A 93 10.69 -3.66 22.97
CA TYR A 93 10.21 -4.18 21.70
C TYR A 93 8.68 -4.13 21.57
N GLU A 94 7.94 -4.29 22.66
CA GLU A 94 6.49 -4.09 22.68
C GLU A 94 6.11 -2.66 22.27
N GLN A 95 6.79 -1.66 22.84
CA GLN A 95 6.60 -0.25 22.49
C GLN A 95 7.01 0.06 21.04
N VAL A 96 8.10 -0.53 20.55
CA VAL A 96 8.54 -0.40 19.15
C VAL A 96 7.45 -0.91 18.21
N VAL A 97 6.89 -2.09 18.48
CA VAL A 97 5.82 -2.69 17.66
C VAL A 97 4.54 -1.84 17.71
N GLU A 98 4.15 -1.37 18.89
CA GLU A 98 2.96 -0.52 19.05
C GLU A 98 3.10 0.78 18.25
N ARG A 99 4.24 1.46 18.36
CA ARG A 99 4.50 2.71 17.63
C ARG A 99 4.55 2.51 16.12
N LEU A 100 5.23 1.47 15.65
CA LEU A 100 5.26 1.15 14.21
C LEU A 100 3.86 0.83 13.67
N LYS A 101 3.02 0.13 14.44
CA LYS A 101 1.62 -0.10 14.06
C LYS A 101 0.83 1.19 14.01
N ALA A 102 0.94 2.04 15.03
CA ALA A 102 0.22 3.31 15.11
C ALA A 102 0.58 4.23 13.93
N GLU A 103 1.87 4.40 13.63
CA GLU A 103 2.32 5.21 12.50
C GLU A 103 1.89 4.63 11.15
N ASN A 104 1.86 3.30 11.00
CA ASN A 104 1.37 2.64 9.78
C ASN A 104 -0.14 2.85 9.60
N GLU A 105 -0.94 2.72 10.67
CA GLU A 105 -2.37 3.02 10.61
C GLU A 105 -2.64 4.51 10.34
N GLU A 106 -1.83 5.42 10.89
CA GLU A 106 -1.91 6.84 10.57
C GLU A 106 -1.57 7.11 9.10
N ALA A 107 -0.50 6.50 8.57
CA ALA A 107 -0.16 6.60 7.16
C ALA A 107 -1.29 6.06 6.26
N LYS A 108 -1.90 4.92 6.63
CA LYS A 108 -3.08 4.39 5.93
C LYS A 108 -4.27 5.34 6.01
N LYS A 109 -4.49 5.99 7.16
CA LYS A 109 -5.57 6.97 7.36
C LYS A 109 -5.34 8.20 6.50
N LEU A 110 -4.12 8.74 6.44
CA LEU A 110 -3.77 9.87 5.56
C LEU A 110 -3.96 9.50 4.09
N LEU A 111 -3.58 8.28 3.68
CA LEU A 111 -3.89 7.77 2.35
C LEU A 111 -5.39 7.60 2.11
N ALA A 112 -6.17 7.24 3.13
CA ALA A 112 -7.63 7.13 3.05
C ALA A 112 -8.32 8.51 3.05
N GLU A 113 -7.75 9.51 3.72
CA GLU A 113 -8.25 10.90 3.80
C GLU A 113 -7.91 11.71 2.54
N ASP A 114 -6.71 11.54 1.94
CA ASP A 114 -6.40 12.04 0.59
C ASP A 114 -7.29 11.35 -0.47
N ASN A 115 -7.79 10.16 -0.16
CA ASN A 115 -8.81 9.42 -0.92
C ASN A 115 -10.23 9.61 -0.38
N SER A 116 -10.49 10.61 0.49
CA SER A 116 -11.75 10.73 1.23
C SER A 116 -12.93 10.79 0.27
N GLN A 117 -13.76 9.78 0.46
CA GLN A 117 -14.80 9.39 -0.44
C GLN A 117 -16.00 10.31 -0.26
N THR A 118 -16.20 11.27 -1.16
CA THR A 118 -17.56 11.79 -1.35
C THR A 118 -18.42 10.62 -1.82
N MET A 119 -19.60 10.46 -1.23
CA MET A 119 -20.63 9.53 -1.72
C MET A 119 -20.81 9.76 -3.23
N SER A 120 -20.91 8.68 -4.00
CA SER A 120 -21.22 8.84 -5.42
C SER A 120 -22.57 9.54 -5.56
N GLN A 121 -22.71 10.39 -6.57
CA GLN A 121 -24.01 11.02 -6.83
C GLN A 121 -25.02 9.95 -7.30
N PRO A 122 -26.32 10.13 -7.00
CA PRO A 122 -27.36 9.32 -7.64
C PRO A 122 -27.41 9.65 -9.14
N GLY A 123 -27.58 8.63 -9.98
CA GLY A 123 -27.68 8.80 -11.43
C GLY A 123 -27.19 7.58 -12.23
N ASP A 124 -27.60 7.52 -13.49
CA ASP A 124 -27.34 6.38 -14.39
C ASP A 124 -25.92 6.35 -14.95
N SER A 125 -25.17 7.44 -14.88
CA SER A 125 -23.77 7.51 -15.33
C SER A 125 -23.01 8.49 -14.45
N VAL A 126 -22.13 7.95 -13.59
CA VAL A 126 -21.49 8.73 -12.52
C VAL A 126 -20.01 8.37 -12.47
N ASP A 127 -19.14 9.39 -12.41
CA ASP A 127 -17.72 9.19 -12.10
C ASP A 127 -17.58 8.85 -10.61
N VAL A 128 -17.18 7.60 -10.34
CA VAL A 128 -16.95 7.09 -9.00
C VAL A 128 -15.45 7.04 -8.65
N TRP A 129 -14.59 7.65 -9.47
CA TRP A 129 -13.16 7.81 -9.15
C TRP A 129 -12.95 8.80 -8.00
N LYS A 130 -12.15 8.40 -7.02
CA LYS A 130 -11.97 9.14 -5.75
C LYS A 130 -10.52 9.53 -5.46
N GLN A 131 -9.60 9.23 -6.38
CA GLN A 131 -8.16 9.50 -6.21
C GLN A 131 -7.69 10.62 -7.15
N ARG A 132 -6.39 10.93 -7.12
CA ARG A 132 -5.77 11.82 -8.10
C ARG A 132 -6.06 11.34 -9.52
N ARG A 133 -6.40 12.28 -10.41
CA ARG A 133 -6.76 11.98 -11.81
C ARG A 133 -5.55 11.85 -12.74
N ALA A 134 -4.36 12.17 -12.24
CA ALA A 134 -3.11 12.08 -12.97
C ALA A 134 -2.06 11.34 -12.17
N HIS A 135 -1.18 10.62 -12.87
CA HIS A 135 -0.05 9.89 -12.32
C HIS A 135 1.12 9.90 -13.31
N VAL A 136 2.34 10.03 -12.78
CA VAL A 136 3.56 10.02 -13.58
C VAL A 136 4.34 8.75 -13.27
N PHE A 137 4.60 7.95 -14.29
CA PHE A 137 5.45 6.77 -14.20
C PHE A 137 6.83 7.09 -14.79
N ASP A 138 7.92 6.72 -14.11
CA ASP A 138 9.29 6.84 -14.63
C ASP A 138 9.90 5.46 -14.65
N THR A 139 10.32 4.97 -15.82
CA THR A 139 10.84 3.61 -16.00
C THR A 139 11.99 3.20 -15.08
N ARG A 140 12.67 4.17 -14.45
CA ARG A 140 13.77 3.96 -13.48
C ARG A 140 13.29 3.82 -12.03
N GLN A 141 12.04 4.17 -11.72
CA GLN A 141 11.47 3.97 -10.39
C GLN A 141 11.13 2.49 -10.16
N ALA A 142 11.45 1.98 -8.96
CA ALA A 142 11.17 0.61 -8.57
C ALA A 142 9.66 0.36 -8.34
N SER A 143 8.95 1.37 -7.83
CA SER A 143 7.51 1.34 -7.56
C SER A 143 6.73 2.14 -8.61
N ASN A 144 6.61 1.59 -9.82
CA ASN A 144 5.81 2.18 -10.89
C ASN A 144 4.39 1.59 -10.92
N LEU A 145 3.63 1.88 -9.88
CA LEU A 145 2.32 1.28 -9.65
C LEU A 145 1.34 2.33 -9.15
N LEU A 146 0.25 2.52 -9.90
CA LEU A 146 -0.95 3.20 -9.44
C LEU A 146 -1.97 2.13 -9.08
N THR A 147 -2.52 2.15 -7.86
CA THR A 147 -3.57 1.23 -7.41
C THR A 147 -4.77 1.99 -6.90
N PHE A 148 -5.95 1.41 -7.05
CA PHE A 148 -7.18 1.94 -6.47
C PHE A 148 -8.03 0.83 -5.88
N ASP A 149 -8.75 1.18 -4.82
CA ASP A 149 -9.73 0.33 -4.16
C ASP A 149 -10.92 1.21 -3.75
N ILE A 150 -12.10 0.86 -4.24
CA ILE A 150 -13.35 1.58 -4.04
C ILE A 150 -14.35 0.61 -3.39
N ALA A 151 -14.78 0.98 -2.19
CA ALA A 151 -15.91 0.34 -1.53
C ALA A 151 -17.22 0.83 -2.18
N PRO A 152 -18.16 -0.07 -2.51
CA PRO A 152 -19.50 0.30 -2.97
C PRO A 152 -20.25 1.12 -1.89
N ASP A 153 -20.95 2.16 -2.33
CA ASP A 153 -21.89 2.92 -1.50
C ASP A 153 -23.35 2.58 -1.86
N GLU A 154 -24.32 3.27 -1.25
CA GLU A 154 -25.75 3.02 -1.43
C GLU A 154 -26.25 3.16 -2.89
N ASN A 155 -25.50 3.85 -3.75
CA ASN A 155 -25.86 4.04 -5.15
C ASN A 155 -25.32 2.93 -6.06
N PHE A 156 -24.51 2.00 -5.55
CA PHE A 156 -24.06 0.84 -6.31
C PHE A 156 -25.15 -0.23 -6.30
N ARG A 157 -25.38 -0.84 -7.47
CA ARG A 157 -26.43 -1.83 -7.68
C ARG A 157 -25.84 -3.10 -8.28
N THR A 158 -26.56 -4.20 -8.11
CA THR A 158 -26.30 -5.39 -8.93
C THR A 158 -26.49 -5.02 -10.39
N ARG A 159 -25.75 -5.66 -11.32
CA ARG A 159 -25.74 -5.35 -12.76
C ARG A 159 -25.06 -4.04 -13.17
N ASP A 160 -24.35 -3.38 -12.28
CA ASP A 160 -23.60 -2.19 -12.65
C ASP A 160 -22.52 -2.49 -13.68
N TYR A 161 -22.28 -1.50 -14.52
CA TYR A 161 -21.23 -1.52 -15.52
C TYR A 161 -20.20 -0.45 -15.18
N PHE A 162 -18.92 -0.81 -15.22
CA PHE A 162 -17.83 0.09 -14.92
C PHE A 162 -16.95 0.29 -16.13
N GLU A 163 -16.51 1.53 -16.34
CA GLU A 163 -15.59 1.88 -17.43
C GLU A 163 -14.46 2.75 -16.86
N LEU A 164 -13.26 2.17 -16.74
CA LEU A 164 -12.07 2.92 -16.39
C LEU A 164 -11.56 3.64 -17.64
N ARG A 165 -11.48 4.96 -17.62
CA ARG A 165 -11.02 5.78 -18.74
C ARG A 165 -9.84 6.64 -18.30
N PHE A 166 -8.85 6.76 -19.16
CA PHE A 166 -7.66 7.55 -18.91
C PHE A 166 -6.96 7.89 -20.24
N LYS A 167 -6.09 8.89 -20.20
CA LYS A 167 -5.28 9.32 -21.33
C LYS A 167 -3.81 9.05 -21.05
N VAL A 168 -3.12 8.43 -21.98
CA VAL A 168 -1.67 8.17 -21.93
C VAL A 168 -0.95 9.18 -22.80
N LEU A 169 0.14 9.75 -22.29
CA LEU A 169 1.02 10.68 -22.99
C LEU A 169 2.49 10.27 -22.79
N LEU A 170 3.32 10.56 -23.80
CA LEU A 170 4.77 10.32 -23.79
C LEU A 170 5.11 8.86 -23.52
N LEU A 171 4.42 7.92 -24.18
CA LEU A 171 4.68 6.49 -24.01
C LEU A 171 6.06 6.16 -24.60
N PRO A 172 7.07 5.80 -23.78
CA PRO A 172 8.38 5.44 -24.32
C PRO A 172 8.31 4.12 -25.10
N LYS A 173 9.35 3.81 -25.88
CA LYS A 173 9.48 2.49 -26.50
C LYS A 173 9.89 1.48 -25.44
N LEU A 174 8.99 0.58 -25.09
CA LEU A 174 9.17 -0.38 -24.00
C LEU A 174 9.33 -1.81 -24.50
N SER A 175 10.14 -2.61 -23.79
CA SER A 175 10.27 -4.05 -24.05
C SER A 175 9.09 -4.82 -23.46
N VAL A 176 8.56 -4.36 -22.33
CA VAL A 176 7.34 -4.90 -21.70
C VAL A 176 6.29 -3.79 -21.65
N LYS A 177 5.10 -4.07 -22.17
CA LYS A 177 4.01 -3.09 -22.19
C LYS A 177 3.50 -2.82 -20.76
N PRO A 178 3.12 -1.58 -20.42
CA PRO A 178 2.41 -1.29 -19.18
C PRO A 178 1.07 -2.03 -19.18
N GLN A 179 0.63 -2.47 -18.00
CA GLN A 179 -0.60 -3.25 -17.85
C GLN A 179 -1.62 -2.50 -17.04
N VAL A 180 -2.89 -2.63 -17.43
CA VAL A 180 -4.03 -2.10 -16.71
C VAL A 180 -4.94 -3.24 -16.33
N TYR A 181 -5.37 -3.24 -15.07
CA TYR A 181 -6.23 -4.24 -14.50
C TYR A 181 -7.38 -3.57 -13.77
N LEU A 182 -8.59 -4.08 -13.97
CA LEU A 182 -9.81 -3.65 -13.31
C LEU A 182 -10.61 -4.88 -12.88
N ALA A 183 -10.99 -4.95 -11.62
CA ALA A 183 -11.75 -6.05 -11.06
C ALA A 183 -12.86 -5.59 -10.12
N ALA A 184 -13.91 -6.40 -10.08
CA ALA A 184 -14.99 -6.29 -9.12
C ALA A 184 -15.08 -7.61 -8.34
N ARG A 185 -15.00 -7.50 -7.02
CA ARG A 185 -15.21 -8.59 -6.07
C ARG A 185 -16.64 -8.52 -5.56
N HIS A 186 -17.32 -9.65 -5.53
CA HIS A 186 -18.66 -9.80 -4.99
C HIS A 186 -18.61 -10.20 -3.52
N ILE A 187 -19.74 -10.09 -2.83
CA ILE A 187 -19.85 -10.48 -1.41
C ILE A 187 -19.59 -11.96 -1.15
N ASN A 188 -19.80 -12.83 -2.15
CA ASN A 188 -19.51 -14.26 -2.09
C ASN A 188 -18.03 -14.59 -2.41
N HIS A 189 -17.18 -13.58 -2.57
CA HIS A 189 -15.77 -13.67 -2.98
C HIS A 189 -15.52 -14.02 -4.46
N ASP A 190 -16.56 -14.11 -5.30
CA ASP A 190 -16.37 -14.23 -6.75
C ASP A 190 -15.76 -12.95 -7.31
N ILE A 191 -14.81 -13.09 -8.23
CA ILE A 191 -14.13 -11.96 -8.87
C ILE A 191 -14.43 -11.99 -10.37
N VAL A 192 -14.85 -10.86 -10.92
CA VAL A 192 -14.84 -10.61 -12.36
C VAL A 192 -13.81 -9.54 -12.65
N TYR A 193 -13.04 -9.71 -13.72
CA TYR A 193 -11.98 -8.77 -14.05
C TYR A 193 -11.74 -8.67 -15.54
N ASN A 194 -11.21 -7.52 -15.94
CA ASN A 194 -10.72 -7.26 -17.28
C ASN A 194 -9.33 -6.64 -17.20
N GLN A 195 -8.56 -6.77 -18.29
CA GLN A 195 -7.21 -6.24 -18.39
C GLN A 195 -6.86 -5.84 -19.81
N LEU A 196 -5.94 -4.89 -19.96
CA LEU A 196 -5.35 -4.53 -21.24
C LEU A 196 -3.88 -4.16 -21.10
N ASP A 197 -3.15 -4.24 -22.20
CA ASP A 197 -1.80 -3.70 -22.32
C ASP A 197 -1.87 -2.32 -22.97
N ILE A 198 -1.10 -1.35 -22.47
CA ILE A 198 -0.95 -0.03 -23.08
C ILE A 198 0.07 -0.15 -24.21
N ASP A 199 -0.39 -0.04 -25.45
CA ASP A 199 0.44 -0.18 -26.64
C ASP A 199 0.56 1.10 -27.48
N ARG A 200 -0.20 2.14 -27.11
CA ARG A 200 -0.24 3.42 -27.81
C ARG A 200 -0.54 4.57 -26.86
N GLU A 201 -0.22 5.78 -27.31
CA GLU A 201 -0.66 7.01 -26.67
C GLU A 201 -2.15 7.31 -26.94
N GLY A 202 -2.71 8.25 -26.18
CA GLY A 202 -4.06 8.72 -26.35
C GLY A 202 -5.04 8.10 -25.35
N TRP A 203 -6.33 8.12 -25.71
CA TRP A 203 -7.39 7.65 -24.83
C TRP A 203 -7.48 6.14 -24.80
N HIS A 204 -7.59 5.61 -23.59
CA HIS A 204 -7.83 4.20 -23.29
C HIS A 204 -9.11 4.06 -22.47
N SER A 205 -9.76 2.92 -22.64
CA SER A 205 -10.94 2.52 -21.88
C SER A 205 -10.85 1.03 -21.55
N LEU A 206 -11.12 0.69 -20.29
CA LEU A 206 -11.20 -0.68 -19.82
C LEU A 206 -12.59 -0.92 -19.20
N PRO A 207 -13.50 -1.57 -19.94
CA PRO A 207 -14.84 -1.88 -19.45
C PRO A 207 -14.87 -3.13 -18.56
N LEU A 208 -15.82 -3.16 -17.62
CA LEU A 208 -16.09 -4.28 -16.73
C LEU A 208 -17.60 -4.39 -16.43
N GLN A 209 -18.18 -5.56 -16.66
CA GLN A 209 -19.55 -5.88 -16.31
C GLN A 209 -19.59 -6.74 -15.05
N THR A 210 -20.37 -6.36 -14.04
CA THR A 210 -20.52 -7.14 -12.81
C THR A 210 -21.59 -8.21 -12.91
N ASP A 211 -21.65 -9.11 -11.92
CA ASP A 211 -22.72 -10.11 -11.85
C ASP A 211 -24.08 -9.41 -11.69
N SER A 212 -25.08 -10.00 -12.33
CA SER A 212 -26.46 -9.57 -12.22
C SER A 212 -27.17 -9.97 -10.93
N ALA A 213 -26.68 -11.00 -10.23
CA ALA A 213 -27.37 -11.58 -9.08
C ALA A 213 -26.78 -11.19 -7.73
N MET A 214 -25.51 -10.77 -7.68
CA MET A 214 -24.76 -10.59 -6.44
C MET A 214 -24.28 -9.14 -6.27
N ALA A 215 -24.37 -8.63 -5.05
CA ALA A 215 -23.84 -7.32 -4.71
C ALA A 215 -22.30 -7.32 -4.69
N LEU A 216 -21.72 -6.15 -4.93
CA LEU A 216 -20.29 -5.92 -4.87
C LEU A 216 -19.82 -5.74 -3.43
N SER A 217 -18.63 -6.24 -3.14
CA SER A 217 -17.89 -5.91 -1.93
C SER A 217 -16.81 -4.86 -2.19
N ARG A 218 -16.13 -4.93 -3.35
CA ARG A 218 -15.04 -4.02 -3.74
C ARG A 218 -14.94 -3.88 -5.26
N ILE A 219 -14.51 -2.71 -5.71
CA ILE A 219 -13.94 -2.51 -7.06
C ILE A 219 -12.51 -2.05 -6.88
N ASN A 220 -11.58 -2.72 -7.54
CA ASN A 220 -10.17 -2.40 -7.42
C ASN A 220 -9.45 -2.59 -8.75
N GLY A 221 -8.25 -2.08 -8.82
CA GLY A 221 -7.45 -2.19 -10.02
C GLY A 221 -6.10 -1.53 -9.88
N TYR A 222 -5.33 -1.63 -10.95
CA TYR A 222 -4.03 -1.01 -11.03
C TYR A 222 -3.64 -0.63 -12.45
N ILE A 223 -2.74 0.34 -12.55
CA ILE A 223 -1.92 0.62 -13.73
C ILE A 223 -0.48 0.42 -13.30
N VAL A 224 0.23 -0.49 -13.96
CA VAL A 224 1.62 -0.79 -13.66
C VAL A 224 2.49 -0.54 -14.89
N LEU A 225 3.59 0.17 -14.69
CA LEU A 225 4.69 0.24 -15.65
C LEU A 225 5.82 -0.65 -15.10
N PRO A 226 6.04 -1.85 -15.66
CA PRO A 226 7.17 -2.69 -15.25
C PRO A 226 8.50 -1.96 -15.43
N MET A 227 9.49 -2.25 -14.59
CA MET A 227 10.84 -1.68 -14.72
C MET A 227 11.43 -1.96 -16.11
N GLN A 228 12.08 -0.96 -16.71
CA GLN A 228 12.63 -1.06 -18.07
C GLN A 228 14.10 -0.63 -18.06
N PRO A 229 14.94 -1.20 -18.95
CA PRO A 229 16.33 -0.78 -19.09
C PRO A 229 16.46 0.61 -19.74
N VAL A 230 15.42 1.09 -20.40
CA VAL A 230 15.38 2.40 -21.06
C VAL A 230 14.85 3.47 -20.11
N SER A 231 15.45 4.65 -20.13
CA SER A 231 14.94 5.81 -19.40
C SER A 231 13.78 6.44 -20.17
N GLY A 232 12.66 6.68 -19.48
CA GLY A 232 11.49 7.31 -20.07
C GLY A 232 10.43 7.60 -19.02
N THR A 233 9.57 8.58 -19.32
CA THR A 233 8.48 8.97 -18.43
C THR A 233 7.17 8.81 -19.18
N MET A 234 6.23 8.07 -18.61
CA MET A 234 4.86 7.94 -19.11
C MET A 234 3.91 8.71 -18.20
N TYR A 235 3.04 9.52 -18.79
CA TYR A 235 2.02 10.24 -18.05
C TYR A 235 0.67 9.59 -18.28
N VAL A 236 -0.05 9.36 -17.19
CA VAL A 236 -1.47 9.02 -17.21
C VAL A 236 -2.24 10.20 -16.64
N ASP A 237 -3.27 10.64 -17.36
CA ASP A 237 -4.08 11.79 -16.98
C ASP A 237 -5.57 11.51 -17.22
N SER A 238 -6.43 12.35 -16.66
CA SER A 238 -7.89 12.28 -16.81
C SER A 238 -8.46 10.91 -16.40
N LEU A 239 -7.88 10.29 -15.37
CA LEU A 239 -8.39 9.05 -14.78
C LEU A 239 -9.80 9.28 -14.25
N THR A 240 -10.72 8.44 -14.73
CA THR A 240 -12.12 8.42 -14.33
C THR A 240 -12.60 6.97 -14.32
N LEU A 241 -13.52 6.65 -13.41
CA LEU A 241 -14.15 5.34 -13.35
C LEU A 241 -15.64 5.58 -13.40
N ILE A 242 -16.23 5.37 -14.58
CA ILE A 242 -17.63 5.65 -14.79
C ILE A 242 -18.45 4.42 -14.41
N ARG A 243 -19.28 4.53 -13.37
CA ARG A 243 -20.36 3.59 -13.09
C ARG A 243 -21.54 3.91 -14.00
N ARG A 244 -22.13 2.90 -14.61
CA ARG A 244 -23.41 3.02 -15.32
C ARG A 244 -24.44 2.01 -14.83
N HIS A 245 -25.67 2.49 -14.64
CA HIS A 245 -26.83 1.65 -14.46
C HIS A 245 -27.43 1.35 -15.84
N TYR A 246 -27.62 0.07 -16.14
CA TYR A 246 -28.35 -0.35 -17.33
C TYR A 246 -29.69 -0.94 -16.90
N ASN A 247 -30.78 -0.24 -17.26
CA ASN A 247 -32.14 -0.75 -17.09
C ASN A 247 -32.46 -1.85 -18.12
N ASP A 248 -31.76 -1.85 -19.26
CA ASP A 248 -31.94 -2.78 -20.37
C ASP A 248 -30.78 -3.80 -20.48
N ARG A 249 -30.40 -4.13 -21.73
CA ARG A 249 -29.32 -5.07 -22.02
C ARG A 249 -27.97 -4.44 -21.74
N ILE A 250 -27.23 -5.05 -20.82
CA ILE A 250 -25.84 -4.68 -20.50
C ILE A 250 -24.94 -5.08 -21.69
N PRO A 251 -24.04 -4.20 -22.15
CA PRO A 251 -23.05 -4.53 -23.16
C PRO A 251 -22.14 -5.68 -22.69
N THR A 252 -21.90 -6.64 -23.57
CA THR A 252 -20.92 -7.70 -23.30
C THR A 252 -19.51 -7.12 -23.35
N VAL A 253 -18.68 -7.51 -22.39
CA VAL A 253 -17.28 -7.09 -22.29
C VAL A 253 -16.37 -8.15 -22.89
N GLU A 254 -15.59 -7.77 -23.90
CA GLU A 254 -14.59 -8.67 -24.48
C GLU A 254 -13.44 -8.93 -23.50
N HIS A 255 -12.88 -10.14 -23.56
CA HIS A 255 -11.74 -10.59 -22.75
C HIS A 255 -11.92 -10.57 -21.23
N GLN A 256 -13.12 -10.26 -20.72
CA GLN A 256 -13.47 -10.37 -19.31
C GLN A 256 -13.37 -11.82 -18.84
N LYS A 257 -12.86 -12.00 -17.62
CA LYS A 257 -12.68 -13.30 -16.96
C LYS A 257 -13.41 -13.31 -15.62
N SER A 258 -13.65 -14.52 -15.10
CA SER A 258 -14.26 -14.74 -13.78
C SER A 258 -13.47 -15.78 -12.97
N LEU A 259 -13.49 -15.62 -11.66
CA LEU A 259 -12.94 -16.55 -10.66
C LEU A 259 -14.03 -16.79 -9.59
N PRO A 260 -14.44 -18.05 -9.35
CA PRO A 260 -14.06 -19.25 -10.09
C PRO A 260 -14.49 -19.17 -11.56
N SER A 261 -13.80 -19.91 -12.43
CA SER A 261 -14.08 -19.87 -13.87
C SER A 261 -15.50 -20.34 -14.17
N ARG A 262 -16.35 -19.45 -14.67
CA ARG A 262 -17.69 -19.81 -15.11
C ARG A 262 -17.66 -20.37 -16.54
N PRO A 263 -18.45 -21.41 -16.87
CA PRO A 263 -18.54 -21.90 -18.23
C PRO A 263 -19.03 -20.78 -19.15
N LYS A 264 -18.33 -20.59 -20.29
CA LYS A 264 -18.73 -19.60 -21.29
C LYS A 264 -20.17 -19.85 -21.70
N SER A 265 -21.01 -18.81 -21.65
CA SER A 265 -22.39 -18.95 -22.10
C SER A 265 -22.41 -19.38 -23.58
N THR A 266 -23.41 -20.17 -23.98
CA THR A 266 -23.59 -20.69 -25.36
C THR A 266 -23.59 -19.58 -26.44
N ARG A 267 -23.74 -18.32 -26.02
CA ARG A 267 -23.74 -17.12 -26.87
C ARG A 267 -22.35 -16.64 -27.26
N GLU A 268 -21.35 -16.77 -26.38
CA GLU A 268 -19.96 -16.40 -26.67
C GLU A 268 -19.29 -17.37 -27.64
N LEU A 269 -19.67 -18.65 -27.57
CA LEU A 269 -19.21 -19.69 -28.50
C LEU A 269 -19.68 -19.47 -29.95
N ARG A 270 -20.77 -18.70 -30.16
CA ARG A 270 -21.28 -18.40 -31.51
C ARG A 270 -20.55 -17.23 -32.18
N LEU A 271 -19.98 -16.30 -31.42
CA LEU A 271 -19.22 -15.16 -31.97
C LEU A 271 -17.81 -15.58 -32.42
N ASN A 272 -17.17 -16.52 -31.71
CA ASN A 272 -15.84 -17.04 -32.08
C ASN A 272 -15.83 -18.05 -33.24
N LYS A 273 -16.97 -18.34 -33.88
CA LYS A 273 -17.06 -19.23 -35.06
C LYS A 273 -17.26 -18.48 -36.38
N LYS A 274 -17.14 -17.15 -36.40
CA LYS A 274 -17.14 -16.34 -37.61
C LYS A 274 -15.74 -15.77 -37.90
N TYR A 275 -14.78 -16.66 -38.14
CA TYR A 275 -13.59 -16.42 -38.95
C TYR A 275 -13.28 -17.71 -39.70
#